data_AF-A0A3D5MPU6-F1
#
_entry.id   AF-A0A3D5MPU6-F1
#
_cell.length_a   1.000
_cell.length_b   1.000
_cell.length_c   1.000
_cell.angle_alpha   90.00
_cell.angle_beta   90.00
_cell.angle_gamma   90.00
#
_symmetry.space_group_name_H-M   'P 1'
#
loop_
_entity.id
_entity.type
_entity.pdbx_description
1 polymer ?
#
loop_
_entity_poly.entity_id
_entity_poly.type
_entity_poly.pdbx_seq_one_letter_code
_entity_poly.pdbx_strand_id
1 'polypeptide(L)'
;MPQAEAYRMRTVSLWVREVRLPFLTASVTPVLLGAAVAWQETGLFDLSLFLLTLAGAVLAHAGANMANDYYDHLSGNDARNRYRSPFNGGTGLIQEGALTPGQVHAASLLCLASAAGIGLYLYTASGLLVLLLMLLGGFFGYFYTAGPVRLAHRGLGELAVGASFGPLIVLGAYLVQTGTLSASAAAASVPVGLLIAAVLYINQFP
;
A
#
# COMPACT_ATOMS: atom_id res chain seq x y z
N MET A 1 38.32 -2.29 -7.22
CA MET A 1 37.10 -1.83 -7.92
C MET A 1 36.53 -2.92 -8.86
N PRO A 2 35.83 -3.95 -8.33
CA PRO A 2 34.99 -4.86 -9.13
C PRO A 2 33.47 -4.68 -8.88
N GLN A 3 33.08 -3.86 -7.90
CA GLN A 3 31.68 -3.71 -7.46
C GLN A 3 30.84 -2.74 -8.33
N ALA A 4 31.48 -1.89 -9.14
CA ALA A 4 30.78 -0.87 -9.94
C ALA A 4 30.13 -1.43 -11.21
N GLU A 5 30.62 -2.53 -11.78
CA GLU A 5 30.03 -3.17 -12.96
C GLU A 5 28.82 -4.07 -12.62
N ALA A 6 28.74 -4.58 -11.38
CA ALA A 6 27.64 -5.44 -10.93
C ALA A 6 26.30 -4.68 -10.75
N TYR A 7 26.32 -3.34 -10.73
CA TYR A 7 25.15 -2.53 -10.36
C TYR A 7 24.48 -1.81 -11.53
N ARG A 8 24.78 -2.15 -12.79
CA ARG A 8 24.03 -1.60 -13.93
C ARG A 8 22.68 -2.31 -14.13
N MET A 9 21.94 -2.51 -13.03
CA MET A 9 20.49 -2.64 -13.10
C MET A 9 19.99 -1.42 -13.88
N ARG A 10 19.27 -1.64 -14.98
CA ARG A 10 18.62 -0.53 -15.69
C ARG A 10 17.76 0.20 -14.67
N THR A 11 17.77 1.54 -14.64
CA THR A 11 17.04 2.38 -13.67
C THR A 11 15.62 1.89 -13.40
N VAL A 12 14.93 1.41 -14.44
CA VAL A 12 13.61 0.78 -14.36
C VAL A 12 13.56 -0.40 -13.38
N SER A 13 14.54 -1.31 -13.42
CA SER A 13 14.59 -2.48 -12.54
C SER A 13 14.78 -2.12 -11.07
N LEU A 14 15.47 -1.01 -10.77
CA LEU A 14 15.60 -0.51 -9.39
C LEU A 14 14.25 -0.04 -8.88
N TRP A 15 13.54 0.77 -9.67
CA TRP A 15 12.23 1.27 -9.26
C TRP A 15 11.16 0.18 -9.21
N VAL A 16 11.21 -0.84 -10.08
CA VAL A 16 10.33 -2.02 -10.00
C VAL A 16 10.54 -2.78 -8.68
N ARG A 17 11.79 -2.91 -8.23
CA ARG A 17 12.13 -3.49 -6.92
C ARG A 17 11.68 -2.57 -5.78
N GLU A 18 11.92 -1.27 -5.89
CA GLU A 18 11.59 -0.26 -4.88
C GLU A 18 10.09 -0.20 -4.58
N VAL A 19 9.24 -0.15 -5.61
CA VAL A 19 7.77 -0.17 -5.44
C VAL A 19 7.24 -1.55 -5.01
N ARG A 20 8.12 -2.56 -4.95
CA ARG A 20 7.79 -3.95 -4.62
C ARG A 20 6.67 -4.49 -5.51
N LEU A 21 6.84 -4.41 -6.84
CA LEU A 21 5.80 -4.75 -7.82
C LEU A 21 5.00 -6.04 -7.51
N PRO A 22 5.61 -7.18 -7.09
CA PRO A 22 4.85 -8.38 -6.74
C PRO A 22 3.87 -8.19 -5.57
N PHE A 23 4.20 -7.32 -4.61
CA PHE A 23 3.37 -7.02 -3.45
C PHE A 23 2.15 -6.18 -3.81
N LEU A 24 2.15 -5.46 -4.94
CA LEU A 24 1.00 -4.65 -5.38
C LEU A 24 -0.26 -5.48 -5.63
N THR A 25 -0.14 -6.80 -5.79
CA THR A 25 -1.27 -7.74 -5.77
C THR A 25 -2.13 -7.59 -4.50
N ALA A 26 -1.54 -7.26 -3.36
CA ALA A 26 -2.27 -7.04 -2.11
C ALA A 26 -3.23 -5.85 -2.16
N SER A 27 -2.98 -4.85 -3.01
CA SER A 27 -3.93 -3.74 -3.28
C SER A 27 -4.83 -4.02 -4.49
N VAL A 28 -4.34 -4.72 -5.52
CA VAL A 28 -5.11 -4.99 -6.75
C VAL A 28 -6.27 -5.95 -6.45
N THR A 29 -6.00 -7.05 -5.74
CA THR A 29 -7.00 -8.07 -5.42
C THR A 29 -8.21 -7.52 -4.65
N PRO A 30 -8.06 -6.73 -3.56
CA PRO A 30 -9.22 -6.17 -2.87
C PRO A 30 -9.99 -5.13 -3.69
N VAL A 31 -9.34 -4.35 -4.58
CA VAL A 31 -10.07 -3.47 -5.51
C VAL A 31 -10.94 -4.28 -6.47
N LEU A 32 -10.36 -5.34 -7.06
CA LEU A 32 -11.10 -6.25 -7.94
C LEU A 32 -12.28 -6.89 -7.20
N LEU A 33 -12.07 -7.34 -5.96
CA LEU A 33 -13.11 -7.95 -5.14
C LEU A 33 -14.26 -6.96 -4.86
N GLY A 34 -13.94 -5.74 -4.41
CA GLY A 34 -14.96 -4.72 -4.13
C GLY A 34 -15.78 -4.36 -5.38
N ALA A 35 -15.13 -4.22 -6.53
CA ALA A 35 -15.81 -3.96 -7.80
C ALA A 35 -16.64 -5.17 -8.28
N ALA A 36 -16.16 -6.39 -8.08
CA ALA A 36 -16.90 -7.60 -8.44
C ALA A 36 -18.15 -7.78 -7.58
N VAL A 37 -18.08 -7.50 -6.27
CA VAL A 37 -19.25 -7.51 -5.39
C VAL A 37 -20.23 -6.41 -5.79
N ALA A 38 -19.75 -5.20 -6.10
CA ALA A 38 -20.60 -4.11 -6.60
C ALA A 38 -21.37 -4.51 -7.87
N TRP A 39 -20.67 -5.08 -8.86
CA TRP A 39 -21.30 -5.58 -10.07
C TRP A 39 -22.31 -6.69 -9.80
N GLN A 40 -21.97 -7.64 -8.93
CA GLN A 40 -22.85 -8.76 -8.59
C GLN A 40 -24.14 -8.31 -7.90
N GLU A 41 -24.07 -7.32 -6.99
CA GLU A 41 -25.24 -6.87 -6.23
C GLU A 41 -26.11 -5.87 -7.00
N THR A 42 -25.50 -5.03 -7.84
CA THR A 42 -26.19 -3.87 -8.43
C THR A 42 -26.23 -3.87 -9.96
N GLY A 43 -25.40 -4.69 -10.62
CA GLY A 43 -25.17 -4.62 -12.06
C GLY A 43 -24.43 -3.36 -12.54
N LEU A 44 -23.94 -2.53 -11.61
CA LEU A 44 -23.21 -1.29 -11.92
C LEU A 44 -21.70 -1.57 -12.01
N PHE A 45 -21.09 -1.10 -13.09
CA PHE A 45 -19.64 -1.05 -13.23
C PHE A 45 -19.25 0.12 -14.12
N ASP A 46 -18.76 1.17 -13.50
CA ASP A 46 -18.11 2.27 -14.18
C ASP A 46 -16.61 1.96 -14.29
N LEU A 47 -16.16 1.71 -15.52
CA LEU A 47 -14.77 1.40 -15.83
C LEU A 47 -13.82 2.54 -15.44
N SER A 48 -14.24 3.79 -15.57
CA SER A 48 -13.40 4.95 -15.26
C SER A 48 -13.17 5.05 -13.76
N LEU A 49 -14.24 4.94 -12.97
CA LEU A 49 -14.15 4.92 -11.51
C LEU A 49 -13.36 3.72 -11.00
N PHE A 50 -13.49 2.56 -11.65
CA PHE A 50 -12.71 1.37 -11.34
C PHE A 50 -11.21 1.59 -11.57
N LEU A 51 -10.83 2.08 -12.76
CA LEU A 51 -9.43 2.31 -13.11
C LEU A 51 -8.79 3.37 -12.21
N LEU A 52 -9.53 4.43 -11.86
CA LEU A 52 -9.06 5.43 -10.90
C LEU A 52 -8.90 4.85 -9.50
N THR A 53 -9.85 4.05 -9.02
CA THR A 53 -9.73 3.37 -7.72
C THR A 53 -8.51 2.47 -7.69
N LEU A 54 -8.31 1.68 -8.75
CA LEU A 54 -7.16 0.79 -8.89
C LEU A 54 -5.84 1.56 -8.89
N ALA A 55 -5.74 2.62 -9.70
CA ALA A 55 -4.54 3.46 -9.77
C ALA A 55 -4.26 4.13 -8.42
N GLY A 56 -5.28 4.68 -7.76
CA GLY A 56 -5.16 5.30 -6.44
C GLY A 56 -4.68 4.33 -5.38
N ALA A 57 -5.26 3.12 -5.32
CA ALA A 57 -4.86 2.08 -4.37
C ALA A 57 -3.42 1.61 -4.59
N VAL A 58 -3.02 1.39 -5.85
CA VAL A 58 -1.66 0.98 -6.22
C VAL A 58 -0.64 2.08 -5.88
N LEU A 59 -0.96 3.34 -6.19
CA LEU A 59 -0.09 4.48 -5.85
C LEU A 59 0.03 4.67 -4.35
N ALA A 60 -1.06 4.56 -3.59
CA ALA A 60 -1.05 4.65 -2.14
C ALA A 60 -0.18 3.53 -1.53
N HIS A 61 -0.32 2.30 -2.03
CA HIS A 61 0.48 1.16 -1.57
C HIS A 61 1.97 1.33 -1.91
N ALA A 62 2.30 1.69 -3.16
CA ALA A 62 3.69 1.95 -3.55
C ALA A 62 4.30 3.09 -2.70
N GLY A 63 3.54 4.16 -2.48
CA GLY A 63 3.92 5.27 -1.61
C GLY A 63 4.19 4.82 -0.17
N ALA A 64 3.30 4.03 0.42
CA ALA A 64 3.47 3.50 1.77
C ALA A 64 4.69 2.56 1.89
N ASN A 65 4.95 1.73 0.88
CA ASN A 65 6.14 0.86 0.86
C ASN A 65 7.44 1.67 0.82
N MET A 66 7.50 2.72 0.01
CA MET A 66 8.68 3.61 -0.06
C MET A 66 8.82 4.48 1.20
N ALA A 67 7.72 4.97 1.77
CA ALA A 67 7.73 5.63 3.07
C ALA A 67 8.34 4.70 4.13
N ASN A 68 7.93 3.42 4.10
CA ASN A 68 8.46 2.42 5.02
C ASN A 68 9.97 2.25 4.89
N ASP A 69 10.49 2.05 3.68
CA ASP A 69 11.95 1.91 3.45
C ASP A 69 12.72 3.16 3.92
N TYR A 70 12.18 4.35 3.68
CA TYR A 70 12.79 5.59 4.15
C TYR A 70 12.83 5.70 5.69
N TYR A 71 11.70 5.45 6.36
CA TYR A 71 11.64 5.58 7.83
C TYR A 71 12.36 4.44 8.56
N ASP A 72 12.39 3.23 8.00
CA ASP A 72 13.19 2.13 8.52
C ASP A 72 14.69 2.41 8.37
N HIS A 73 15.11 3.03 7.25
CA HIS A 73 16.47 3.56 7.11
C HIS A 73 16.81 4.57 8.21
N LEU A 74 15.95 5.58 8.45
CA LEU A 74 16.18 6.59 9.49
C LEU A 74 16.23 6.02 10.91
N SER A 75 15.45 4.97 11.19
CA SER A 75 15.45 4.28 12.49
C SER A 75 16.69 3.39 12.69
N GLY A 76 17.40 3.05 11.61
CA GLY A 76 18.51 2.10 11.61
C GLY A 76 18.08 0.64 11.71
N ASN A 77 16.78 0.34 11.63
CA ASN A 77 16.23 -1.02 11.70
C ASN A 77 16.84 -1.93 10.62
N ASP A 78 16.80 -1.49 9.37
CA ASP A 78 17.30 -2.28 8.23
C ASP A 78 18.80 -2.56 8.33
N ALA A 79 19.58 -1.59 8.79
CA ALA A 79 21.02 -1.75 8.95
C ALA A 79 21.38 -2.76 10.07
N ARG A 80 20.48 -2.96 11.03
CA ARG A 80 20.66 -3.92 12.14
C ARG A 80 20.08 -5.30 11.85
N ASN A 81 19.28 -5.45 10.79
CA ASN A 81 18.70 -6.74 10.43
C ASN A 81 19.78 -7.70 9.92
N ARG A 82 20.15 -8.68 10.76
CA ARG A 82 21.15 -9.71 10.45
C ARG A 82 20.55 -10.94 9.76
N TYR A 83 19.23 -11.07 9.74
CA TYR A 83 18.50 -12.25 9.26
C TYR A 83 17.56 -11.83 8.13
N ARG A 84 18.14 -11.29 7.06
CA ARG A 84 17.37 -10.84 5.90
C ARG A 84 16.82 -12.04 5.15
N SER A 85 15.51 -12.09 4.95
CA SER A 85 14.84 -13.08 4.11
C SER A 85 14.18 -12.39 2.91
N PRO A 86 13.69 -13.12 1.90
CA PRO A 86 12.90 -12.54 0.80
C PRO A 86 11.63 -11.80 1.28
N PHE A 87 11.27 -11.96 2.55
CA PHE A 87 10.02 -11.49 3.13
C PHE A 87 10.22 -10.36 4.16
N ASN A 88 11.45 -10.06 4.59
CA ASN A 88 11.71 -9.07 5.65
C ASN A 88 12.84 -8.08 5.29
N GLY A 89 12.92 -6.96 6.04
CA GLY A 89 14.02 -6.00 5.92
C GLY A 89 13.99 -5.08 4.70
N GLY A 90 12.81 -4.81 4.15
CA GLY A 90 12.61 -3.85 3.06
C GLY A 90 13.29 -4.22 1.75
N THR A 91 13.39 -3.26 0.82
CA THR A 91 14.01 -3.54 -0.49
C THR A 91 15.52 -3.64 -0.37
N GLY A 92 16.13 -2.89 0.56
CA GLY A 92 17.58 -2.80 0.74
C GLY A 92 18.32 -1.88 -0.20
N LEU A 93 17.61 -1.22 -1.11
CA LEU A 93 18.23 -0.35 -2.12
C LEU A 93 18.93 0.87 -1.50
N ILE A 94 18.41 1.38 -0.39
CA ILE A 94 19.07 2.46 0.36
C ILE A 94 20.38 1.97 1.00
N GLN A 95 20.37 0.80 1.64
CA GLN A 95 21.55 0.22 2.30
C GLN A 95 22.62 -0.24 1.30
N GLU A 96 22.22 -0.64 0.09
CA GLU A 96 23.11 -0.97 -1.02
C GLU A 96 23.74 0.28 -1.70
N GLY A 97 23.26 1.49 -1.38
CA GLY A 97 23.69 2.73 -2.04
C GLY A 97 23.13 2.90 -3.45
N ALA A 98 22.12 2.11 -3.81
CA ALA A 98 21.48 2.09 -5.13
C ALA A 98 20.55 3.28 -5.38
N LEU A 99 19.85 3.66 -4.32
CA LEU A 99 18.97 4.81 -4.25
C LEU A 99 19.31 5.60 -2.99
N THR A 100 19.29 6.92 -3.09
CA THR A 100 19.45 7.77 -1.91
C THR A 100 18.16 7.79 -1.09
N PRO A 101 18.22 7.95 0.24
CA PRO A 101 17.02 8.11 1.07
C PRO A 101 16.10 9.23 0.58
N GLY A 102 16.68 10.34 0.08
CA GLY A 102 15.94 11.46 -0.47
C GLY A 102 15.17 11.12 -1.75
N GLN A 103 15.73 10.30 -2.64
CA GLN A 103 15.04 9.82 -3.84
C GLN A 103 13.82 8.96 -3.48
N VAL A 104 14.01 8.02 -2.55
CA VAL A 104 12.92 7.13 -2.08
C VAL A 104 11.82 7.93 -1.40
N HIS A 105 12.18 8.88 -0.52
CA HIS A 105 11.20 9.72 0.15
C HIS A 105 10.44 10.64 -0.81
N ALA A 106 11.12 11.25 -1.78
CA ALA A 106 10.45 12.07 -2.78
C ALA A 106 9.47 11.25 -3.64
N ALA A 107 9.88 10.06 -4.08
CA ALA A 107 9.00 9.15 -4.83
C ALA A 107 7.80 8.69 -3.99
N SER A 108 8.01 8.37 -2.72
CA SER A 108 6.95 8.10 -1.74
C SER A 108 5.93 9.24 -1.71
N LEU A 109 6.36 10.48 -1.51
CA LEU A 109 5.47 11.63 -1.42
C LEU A 109 4.72 11.89 -2.74
N LEU A 110 5.38 11.73 -3.88
CA LEU A 110 4.74 11.87 -5.19
C LEU A 110 3.64 10.83 -5.42
N CYS A 111 3.88 9.57 -5.05
CA CYS A 111 2.87 8.51 -5.12
C CYS A 111 1.69 8.79 -4.18
N LEU A 112 1.95 9.15 -2.93
CA LEU A 112 0.91 9.47 -1.95
C LEU A 112 0.09 10.71 -2.35
N ALA A 113 0.75 11.76 -2.85
CA ALA A 113 0.08 12.96 -3.34
C ALA A 113 -0.79 12.67 -4.58
N SER A 114 -0.30 11.83 -5.49
CA SER A 114 -1.06 11.41 -6.67
C SER A 114 -2.26 10.55 -6.28
N ALA A 115 -2.10 9.62 -5.34
CA ALA A 115 -3.20 8.82 -4.77
C ALA A 115 -4.24 9.72 -4.07
N ALA A 116 -3.79 10.72 -3.31
CA ALA A 116 -4.68 11.69 -2.67
C ALA A 116 -5.44 12.53 -3.71
N GLY A 117 -4.79 12.97 -4.79
CA GLY A 117 -5.45 13.68 -5.89
C GLY A 117 -6.54 12.85 -6.55
N ILE A 118 -6.26 11.57 -6.82
CA ILE A 118 -7.25 10.62 -7.33
C ILE A 118 -8.40 10.42 -6.32
N GLY A 119 -8.10 10.21 -5.05
CA GLY A 119 -9.10 10.02 -4.02
C GLY A 119 -9.99 11.26 -3.79
N LEU A 120 -9.44 12.47 -3.94
CA LEU A 120 -10.21 13.70 -3.92
C LEU A 120 -11.18 13.78 -5.11
N TYR A 121 -10.75 13.38 -6.30
CA TYR A 121 -11.65 13.26 -7.45
C TYR A 121 -12.77 12.22 -7.18
N LEU A 122 -12.42 11.03 -6.69
CA LEU A 122 -13.40 9.98 -6.36
C LEU A 122 -14.38 10.43 -5.26
N TYR A 123 -13.93 11.22 -4.29
CA TYR A 123 -14.81 11.86 -3.31
C TYR A 123 -15.89 12.71 -3.97
N THR A 124 -15.54 13.51 -4.99
CA THR A 124 -16.54 14.33 -5.69
C THR A 124 -17.57 13.49 -6.45
N ALA A 125 -17.22 12.27 -6.85
CA ALA A 125 -18.11 11.35 -7.56
C ALA A 125 -18.97 10.49 -6.63
N SER A 126 -18.42 10.06 -5.49
CA SER A 126 -19.00 8.98 -4.66
C SER A 126 -19.29 9.39 -3.20
N GLY A 127 -18.99 10.63 -2.82
CA GLY A 127 -19.42 11.24 -1.57
C GLY A 127 -18.45 11.10 -0.38
N LEU A 128 -18.88 11.66 0.76
CA LEU A 128 -18.04 11.89 1.96
C LEU A 128 -17.39 10.62 2.51
N LEU A 129 -18.06 9.47 2.45
CA LEU A 129 -17.50 8.22 2.98
C LEU A 129 -16.21 7.82 2.25
N VAL A 130 -16.08 8.08 0.94
CA VAL A 130 -14.84 7.83 0.19
C VAL A 130 -13.70 8.69 0.72
N LEU A 131 -13.96 9.96 1.03
CA LEU A 131 -12.97 10.85 1.62
C LEU A 131 -12.50 10.33 2.98
N LEU A 132 -13.42 9.87 3.83
CA LEU A 132 -13.07 9.33 5.15
C LEU A 132 -12.22 8.05 5.04
N LEU A 133 -12.57 7.13 4.14
CA LEU A 133 -11.79 5.91 3.89
C LEU A 133 -10.41 6.25 3.33
N MET A 134 -10.32 7.22 2.41
CA MET A 134 -9.06 7.71 1.84
C MET A 134 -8.16 8.30 2.94
N LEU A 135 -8.70 9.18 3.79
CA LEU A 135 -7.94 9.81 4.88
C LEU A 135 -7.45 8.77 5.89
N LEU A 136 -8.31 7.79 6.24
CA LEU A 136 -7.95 6.73 7.17
C LEU A 136 -6.89 5.77 6.58
N GLY A 137 -7.04 5.38 5.31
CA GLY A 137 -6.05 4.57 4.61
C GLY A 137 -4.71 5.29 4.45
N GLY A 138 -4.74 6.57 4.10
CA GLY A 138 -3.54 7.42 4.04
C GLY A 138 -2.87 7.56 5.40
N PHE A 139 -3.65 7.72 6.48
CA PHE A 139 -3.14 7.71 7.84
C PHE A 139 -2.44 6.39 8.16
N PHE A 140 -3.09 5.24 7.96
CA PHE A 140 -2.46 3.95 8.23
C PHE A 140 -1.22 3.71 7.38
N GLY A 141 -1.27 4.01 6.08
CA GLY A 141 -0.13 3.81 5.17
C GLY A 141 1.08 4.66 5.53
N TYR A 142 0.90 5.97 5.76
CA TYR A 142 2.02 6.86 6.08
C TYR A 142 2.54 6.65 7.50
N PHE A 143 1.64 6.63 8.50
CA PHE A 143 2.00 6.51 9.91
C PHE A 143 2.29 5.07 10.36
N TYR A 144 2.33 4.12 9.42
CA TYR A 144 2.77 2.76 9.67
C TYR A 144 4.15 2.74 10.35
N THR A 145 5.14 3.42 9.76
CA THR A 145 6.48 3.61 10.33
C THR A 145 6.88 5.08 10.50
N ALA A 146 6.16 6.03 9.88
CA ALA A 146 6.46 7.45 10.07
C ALA A 146 6.18 7.93 11.51
N GLY A 147 7.06 8.80 12.01
CA GLY A 147 6.81 9.54 13.24
C GLY A 147 5.69 10.58 13.08
N PRO A 148 4.97 10.95 14.16
CA PRO A 148 5.19 10.52 15.55
C PRO A 148 4.44 9.24 15.95
N VAL A 149 3.67 8.63 15.05
CA VAL A 149 2.73 7.55 15.39
C VAL A 149 3.38 6.16 15.30
N ARG A 150 4.11 5.81 14.24
CA ARG A 150 4.88 4.55 14.16
C ARG A 150 4.08 3.30 14.60
N LEU A 151 2.94 3.04 13.94
CA LEU A 151 2.02 1.94 14.30
C LEU A 151 2.72 0.58 14.39
N ALA A 152 3.62 0.27 13.44
CA ALA A 152 4.39 -0.96 13.41
C ALA A 152 5.24 -1.14 14.68
N HIS A 153 5.91 -0.06 15.13
CA HIS A 153 6.72 -0.06 16.36
C HIS A 153 5.88 -0.14 17.65
N ARG A 154 4.55 -0.07 17.56
CA ARG A 154 3.61 -0.18 18.69
C ARG A 154 2.82 -1.49 18.71
N GLY A 155 3.18 -2.45 17.84
CA GLY A 155 2.46 -3.72 17.73
C GLY A 155 1.07 -3.60 17.10
N LEU A 156 0.82 -2.50 16.38
CA LEU A 156 -0.45 -2.25 15.67
C LEU A 156 -0.31 -2.45 14.15
N GLY A 157 0.83 -2.95 13.68
CA GLY A 157 1.15 -3.03 12.27
C GLY A 157 0.22 -3.97 11.50
N GLU A 158 0.05 -5.19 12.00
CA GLU A 158 -0.81 -6.23 11.42
C GLU A 158 -2.27 -5.80 11.39
N LEU A 159 -2.73 -5.12 12.45
CA LEU A 159 -4.08 -4.57 12.49
C LEU A 159 -4.26 -3.46 11.46
N ALA A 160 -3.32 -2.52 11.38
CA ALA A 160 -3.38 -1.40 10.44
C ALA A 160 -3.34 -1.89 8.99
N VAL A 161 -2.44 -2.82 8.66
CA VAL A 161 -2.31 -3.41 7.32
C VAL A 161 -3.53 -4.28 6.98
N GLY A 162 -3.97 -5.16 7.89
CA GLY A 162 -5.17 -5.97 7.68
C GLY A 162 -6.44 -5.12 7.47
N ALA A 163 -6.61 -4.06 8.27
CA ALA A 163 -7.72 -3.11 8.10
C ALA A 163 -7.63 -2.35 6.77
N SER A 164 -6.43 -1.92 6.39
CA SER A 164 -6.20 -1.14 5.17
C SER A 164 -6.50 -1.96 3.92
N PHE A 165 -5.88 -3.13 3.79
CA PHE A 165 -6.02 -3.91 2.56
C PHE A 165 -7.29 -4.76 2.50
N GLY A 166 -7.88 -5.13 3.64
CA GLY A 166 -9.19 -5.77 3.69
C GLY A 166 -10.31 -4.72 3.65
N PRO A 167 -10.91 -4.36 4.79
CA PRO A 167 -12.06 -3.46 4.84
C PRO A 167 -11.93 -2.17 4.06
N LEU A 168 -10.84 -1.39 4.22
CA LEU A 168 -10.78 -0.06 3.61
C LEU A 168 -10.75 -0.11 2.08
N ILE A 169 -9.88 -0.93 1.48
CA ILE A 169 -9.81 -1.03 0.01
C ILE A 169 -11.05 -1.72 -0.57
N VAL A 170 -11.52 -2.83 0.03
CA VAL A 170 -12.68 -3.57 -0.51
C VAL A 170 -13.95 -2.71 -0.43
N LEU A 171 -14.22 -2.11 0.73
CA LEU A 171 -15.38 -1.23 0.89
C LEU A 171 -15.23 0.06 0.09
N GLY A 172 -14.03 0.62 0.00
CA GLY A 172 -13.77 1.80 -0.83
C GLY A 172 -14.06 1.54 -2.30
N ALA A 173 -13.60 0.41 -2.84
CA ALA A 173 -13.87 0.04 -4.23
C ALA A 173 -15.36 -0.24 -4.50
N TYR A 174 -16.05 -0.91 -3.58
CA TYR A 174 -17.49 -1.11 -3.65
C TYR A 174 -18.25 0.23 -3.60
N LEU A 175 -17.90 1.08 -2.64
CA LEU A 175 -18.55 2.37 -2.39
C LEU A 175 -18.37 3.33 -3.57
N VAL A 176 -17.19 3.34 -4.19
CA VAL A 176 -16.94 4.17 -5.37
C VAL A 176 -17.87 3.80 -6.52
N GLN A 177 -18.13 2.50 -6.72
CA GLN A 177 -18.99 2.00 -7.80
C GLN A 177 -20.49 2.22 -7.54
N THR A 178 -20.92 2.08 -6.28
CA THR A 178 -22.35 1.99 -5.94
C THR A 178 -22.89 3.20 -5.17
N GLY A 179 -22.02 4.03 -4.60
CA GLY A 179 -22.40 5.12 -3.69
C GLY A 179 -22.96 4.66 -2.34
N THR A 180 -22.95 3.35 -2.05
CA THR A 180 -23.51 2.77 -0.82
C THR A 180 -22.53 1.81 -0.14
N LEU A 181 -22.88 1.32 1.05
CA LEU A 181 -22.14 0.26 1.74
C LEU A 181 -22.88 -1.06 1.61
N SER A 182 -22.14 -2.17 1.55
CA SER A 182 -22.70 -3.51 1.49
C SER A 182 -22.18 -4.40 2.62
N ALA A 183 -23.11 -5.13 3.24
CA ALA A 183 -22.77 -6.14 4.22
C ALA A 183 -21.98 -7.30 3.60
N SER A 184 -22.28 -7.68 2.35
CA SER A 184 -21.54 -8.71 1.64
C SER A 184 -20.12 -8.26 1.33
N ALA A 185 -19.94 -7.01 0.90
CA ALA A 185 -18.61 -6.43 0.69
C ALA A 185 -17.81 -6.37 2.00
N ALA A 186 -18.46 -5.99 3.11
CA ALA A 186 -17.84 -5.99 4.43
C ALA A 186 -17.41 -7.41 4.84
N ALA A 187 -18.29 -8.40 4.71
CA ALA A 187 -17.99 -9.79 5.01
C ALA A 187 -16.85 -10.35 4.14
N ALA A 188 -16.86 -10.05 2.83
CA ALA A 188 -15.83 -10.48 1.89
C ALA A 188 -14.46 -9.83 2.18
N SER A 189 -14.45 -8.64 2.80
CA SER A 189 -13.21 -7.93 3.15
C SER A 189 -12.44 -8.57 4.32
N VAL A 190 -13.13 -9.27 5.21
CA VAL A 190 -12.55 -9.89 6.41
C VAL A 190 -11.48 -10.94 6.07
N PRO A 191 -11.76 -11.99 5.26
CA PRO A 191 -10.74 -12.98 4.94
C PRO A 191 -9.56 -12.37 4.19
N VAL A 192 -9.77 -11.36 3.34
CA VAL A 192 -8.68 -10.64 2.66
C VAL A 192 -7.78 -9.93 3.67
N GLY A 193 -8.37 -9.18 4.61
CA GLY A 193 -7.62 -8.48 5.66
C GLY A 193 -6.83 -9.45 6.55
N LEU A 194 -7.43 -10.57 6.95
CA LEU A 194 -6.78 -11.60 7.76
C LEU A 194 -5.61 -12.27 7.03
N LEU A 195 -5.78 -12.61 5.74
CA LEU A 195 -4.72 -13.21 4.94
C LEU A 195 -3.53 -12.26 4.76
N ILE A 196 -3.79 -10.97 4.53
CA ILE A 196 -2.74 -9.98 4.37
C ILE A 196 -2.04 -9.71 5.71
N ALA A 197 -2.79 -9.66 6.82
CA ALA A 197 -2.20 -9.60 8.15
C ALA A 197 -1.32 -10.83 8.44
N ALA A 198 -1.72 -12.03 8.01
CA ALA A 198 -0.91 -13.24 8.14
C ALA A 198 0.37 -13.20 7.29
N VAL A 199 0.30 -12.64 6.07
CA VAL A 199 1.48 -12.38 5.24
C VAL A 199 2.44 -11.42 5.95
N LEU A 200 1.94 -10.36 6.58
CA LEU A 200 2.80 -9.48 7.35
C LEU A 200 3.38 -10.17 8.59
N TYR A 201 2.58 -11.00 9.26
CA TYR A 201 3.01 -11.73 10.46
C TYR A 201 4.17 -12.68 10.16
N ILE A 202 4.14 -13.43 9.05
CA ILE A 202 5.25 -14.32 8.69
C ILE A 202 6.54 -13.54 8.40
N ASN A 203 6.45 -12.28 7.95
CA ASN A 203 7.59 -11.42 7.72
C ASN A 203 8.33 -11.02 9.01
N GLN A 204 7.73 -11.25 10.19
CA GLN A 204 8.33 -10.94 11.49
C GLN A 204 9.29 -12.03 11.99
N PHE A 205 9.36 -13.18 11.30
CA PHE A 205 10.22 -14.31 11.66
C PHE A 205 11.46 -14.38 10.75
N PRO A 206 12.60 -14.90 11.26
CA PRO A 206 13.82 -15.13 10.48
C PRO A 206 13.66 -16.16 9.35
#